data_AF-A0A1I6FKM6-F1
#
_entry.id   AF-A0A1I6FKM6-F1
#
_cell.length_a   1.000
_cell.length_b   1.000
_cell.length_c   1.000
_cell.angle_alpha   90.00
_cell.angle_beta   90.00
_cell.angle_gamma   90.00
#
_symmetry.space_group_name_H-M   'P 1'
#
loop_
_entity.id
_entity.type
_entity.pdbx_description
1 polymer ?
#
loop_
_entity_poly.entity_id
_entity_poly.type
_entity_poly.pdbx_seq_one_letter_code
_entity_poly.pdbx_strand_id
1 'polypeptide(L)' 'MDLRVEPDESGVCLECGSHLPPRFGRVHGDDDDRAHRCPECDSWVRICEGSAAGKDVDTPDPQTSPARNAGEPWDGGLSG' A
#
# COMPACT_ATOMS: atom_id res chain seq x y z
N MET A 1 0.36 36.33 7.87
CA MET A 1 0.97 35.01 8.14
C MET A 1 0.40 34.04 7.13
N ASP A 2 1.02 33.97 5.97
CA ASP A 2 0.65 33.05 4.90
C ASP A 2 1.01 31.63 5.35
N LEU A 3 0.00 30.88 5.79
CA LEU A 3 0.10 29.43 5.97
C LEU A 3 0.22 28.83 4.57
N ARG A 4 1.45 28.78 4.05
CA ARG A 4 1.78 27.95 2.91
C ARG A 4 1.58 26.51 3.38
N VAL A 5 0.41 25.94 3.11
CA VAL A 5 0.21 24.50 3.25
C VAL A 5 1.10 23.89 2.19
N GLU A 6 2.29 23.48 2.60
CA GLU A 6 3.11 22.60 1.76
C GLU A 6 2.25 21.38 1.44
N PRO A 7 2.15 20.96 0.18
CA PRO A 7 1.35 19.80 -0.16
C PRO A 7 1.89 18.63 0.68
N ASP A 8 1.03 18.11 1.54
CA ASP A 8 1.27 16.95 2.38
C ASP A 8 1.47 15.74 1.44
N GLU A 9 2.69 15.55 0.94
CA GLU A 9 3.06 14.39 0.11
C GLU A 9 2.91 13.07 0.91
N SER A 10 2.69 13.17 2.22
CA SER A 10 2.22 12.11 3.14
C SER A 10 0.90 11.46 2.72
N GLY A 11 0.17 12.06 1.76
CA GLY A 11 -1.07 11.55 1.20
C GLY A 11 -0.95 10.83 -0.14
N VAL A 12 0.26 10.61 -0.67
CA VAL A 12 0.45 9.88 -1.94
C VAL A 12 1.45 8.73 -1.79
N CYS A 13 1.19 7.64 -2.49
CA CYS A 13 2.12 6.53 -2.61
C CYS A 13 3.32 6.96 -3.48
N LEU A 14 4.54 6.81 -2.96
CA LEU A 14 5.75 7.20 -3.70
C LEU A 14 6.04 6.30 -4.91
N GLU A 15 5.57 5.05 -4.90
CA GLU A 15 5.74 4.14 -6.04
C GLU A 15 4.76 4.41 -7.18
N CYS A 16 3.45 4.37 -6.90
CA CYS A 16 2.42 4.37 -7.93
C CYS A 16 1.67 5.70 -8.06
N GLY A 17 1.91 6.65 -7.14
CA GLY A 17 1.26 7.96 -7.13
C GLY A 17 -0.20 7.95 -6.65
N SER A 18 -0.74 6.80 -6.24
CA SER A 18 -2.13 6.69 -5.79
C SER A 18 -2.35 7.47 -4.49
N HIS A 19 -3.52 8.10 -4.37
CA HIS A 19 -3.90 8.84 -3.17
C HIS A 19 -4.19 7.90 -2.01
N LEU A 20 -3.62 8.24 -0.85
CA LEU A 20 -3.71 7.47 0.36
C LEU A 20 -4.72 8.07 1.34
N PRO A 21 -5.34 7.23 2.19
CA PRO A 21 -6.14 7.72 3.29
C PRO A 21 -5.34 8.64 4.22
N PRO A 22 -5.98 9.65 4.83
CA PRO A 22 -5.34 10.48 5.83
C PRO A 22 -4.71 9.62 6.94
N ARG A 23 -3.47 9.94 7.33
CA ARG A 23 -2.68 9.23 8.35
C ARG A 23 -2.19 7.82 7.96
N PHE A 24 -2.36 7.38 6.72
CA PHE A 24 -1.80 6.09 6.27
C PHE A 24 -0.29 6.04 6.52
N GLY A 25 0.43 7.08 6.08
CA GLY A 25 1.87 7.20 6.28
C GLY A 25 2.30 7.19 7.75
N ARG A 26 1.47 7.75 8.65
CA ARG A 26 1.74 7.68 10.10
C ARG A 26 1.72 6.27 10.68
N VAL A 27 0.89 5.38 10.14
CA VAL A 27 0.71 4.03 10.68
C VAL A 27 1.62 3.02 9.98
N HIS A 28 1.77 3.17 8.66
CA HIS A 28 2.42 2.19 7.81
C HIS A 28 3.62 2.73 7.03
N GLY A 29 3.80 4.05 7.00
CA GLY A 29 4.91 4.70 6.32
C GLY A 29 6.21 4.67 7.12
N ASP A 30 7.21 5.36 6.58
CA ASP A 30 8.52 5.53 7.19
C ASP A 30 8.51 6.55 8.35
N ASP A 31 9.70 6.85 8.88
CA ASP A 31 9.89 7.82 9.97
C ASP A 31 9.48 9.26 9.62
N ASP A 32 9.25 9.59 8.34
CA ASP A 32 8.77 10.90 7.87
C ASP A 32 7.26 10.88 7.54
N ASP A 33 6.52 9.87 8.02
CA ASP A 33 5.12 9.62 7.69
C ASP A 33 4.89 9.45 6.16
N ARG A 34 5.88 8.96 5.38
CA ARG A 34 5.75 8.73 3.93
C ARG A 34 5.53 7.26 3.58
N ALA A 35 4.64 7.01 2.63
CA ALA A 35 4.35 5.65 2.18
C ALA A 35 5.03 5.34 0.85
N HIS A 36 5.97 4.40 0.87
CA HIS A 36 6.65 3.89 -0.32
C HIS A 36 5.77 2.93 -1.12
N ARG A 37 4.85 2.23 -0.43
CA ARG A 37 3.92 1.25 -1.00
C ARG A 37 2.51 1.48 -0.46
N CYS A 38 1.51 1.10 -1.24
CA CYS A 38 0.10 1.26 -0.87
C CYS A 38 -0.71 -0.01 -1.17
N PRO A 39 -1.93 -0.17 -0.63
CA PRO A 39 -2.78 -1.33 -0.90
C PRO A 39 -3.19 -1.53 -2.37
N GLU A 40 -2.95 -0.55 -3.24
CA GLU A 40 -3.24 -0.63 -4.68
C GLU A 40 -2.09 -1.29 -5.45
N CYS A 41 -0.84 -0.98 -5.11
CA CYS A 41 0.34 -1.56 -5.75
C CYS A 41 0.98 -2.71 -4.94
N ASP A 42 0.58 -2.89 -3.69
CA ASP A 42 1.11 -3.87 -2.76
C ASP A 42 0.00 -4.63 -2.02
N SER A 43 0.38 -5.67 -1.27
CA SER A 43 -0.56 -6.48 -0.49
C SER A 43 -0.62 -6.04 0.97
N TRP A 44 -1.79 -6.19 1.60
CA TRP A 44 -1.94 -5.92 3.03
C TRP A 44 -0.99 -6.72 3.91
N VAL A 45 -0.64 -7.95 3.51
CA VAL A 45 0.33 -8.78 4.25
C VAL A 45 1.69 -8.07 4.31
N ARG A 46 2.21 -7.66 3.14
CA ARG A 46 3.50 -6.95 3.03
C ARG A 46 3.47 -5.59 3.74
N ILE A 47 2.36 -4.86 3.65
CA ILE A 47 2.19 -3.57 4.33
C ILE A 47 2.26 -3.74 5.85
N CYS A 48 1.62 -4.77 6.41
CA CYS A 48 1.70 -5.08 7.84
C CYS A 48 3.10 -5.55 8.27
N GLU A 49 3.86 -6.19 7.38
CA GLU A 49 5.27 -6.53 7.60
C GLU A 49 6.21 -5.32 7.47
N GLY A 50 5.72 -4.23 6.87
CA GLY A 50 6.39 -2.93 6.81
C GLY A 50 6.87 -2.52 5.43
N SER A 51 6.41 -3.15 4.34
CA SER A 51 6.78 -2.76 2.97
C SER A 51 6.41 -1.32 2.63
N ALA A 52 5.31 -0.81 3.19
CA ALA A 52 4.88 0.59 3.04
C ALA A 52 5.89 1.60 3.64
N ALA A 53 6.70 1.18 4.61
CA ALA A 53 7.79 1.96 5.19
C ALA A 53 9.12 1.79 4.42
N GLY A 54 9.09 1.14 3.25
CA GLY A 54 10.29 0.84 2.45
C GLY A 54 11.13 -0.32 2.99
N LYS A 55 10.59 -1.13 3.91
CA LYS A 55 11.30 -2.31 4.44
C LYS A 55 11.23 -3.46 3.44
N ASP A 56 12.34 -4.20 3.35
CA ASP A 56 12.35 -5.48 2.66
C ASP A 56 11.64 -6.53 3.54
N VAL A 57 10.74 -7.30 2.93
CA VAL A 57 9.88 -8.27 3.61
C VAL A 57 9.90 -9.59 2.86
N ASP A 58 9.84 -10.71 3.59
CA ASP A 58 9.93 -12.05 3.01
C ASP A 58 8.74 -12.40 2.09
N THR A 59 7.57 -11.79 2.32
CA THR A 59 6.39 -12.04 1.49
C THR A 59 6.62 -11.51 0.06
N PRO A 60 6.41 -12.35 -0.99
CA PRO A 60 6.67 -11.97 -2.37
C PRO A 60 5.87 -10.75 -2.85
N ASP A 61 6.53 -9.88 -3.60
CA ASP A 61 5.91 -8.66 -4.13
C ASP A 61 4.83 -8.98 -5.18
N PRO A 62 3.59 -8.47 -5.04
CA PRO A 62 2.50 -8.79 -5.95
C PRO A 62 2.65 -8.21 -7.37
N GLN A 63 3.50 -7.21 -7.61
CA GLN A 63 3.78 -6.71 -8.95
C GLN A 63 4.72 -7.65 -9.72
N THR A 64 5.62 -8.34 -9.02
CA THR A 64 6.55 -9.31 -9.63
C THR A 64 6.03 -10.75 -9.57
N SER A 65 5.22 -11.05 -8.56
CA SER A 65 4.68 -12.37 -8.26
C SER A 65 3.18 -12.24 -7.98
N PRO A 66 2.34 -12.04 -9.03
CA PRO A 66 0.91 -11.94 -8.86
C PRO A 66 0.39 -13.23 -8.21
N ALA A 67 -0.48 -13.09 -7.21
CA ALA A 67 -1.07 -14.23 -6.52
C ALA A 67 -1.80 -15.13 -7.53
N ARG A 68 -1.85 -16.45 -7.23
CA ARG A 68 -2.52 -17.45 -8.08
C ARG A 68 -3.98 -17.12 -8.41
N ASN A 69 -4.64 -16.30 -7.60
CA ASN A 69 -5.98 -15.81 -7.83
C ASN A 69 -5.90 -14.36 -8.34
N ALA A 70 -5.49 -14.19 -9.59
CA ALA A 70 -5.58 -12.93 -10.31
C ALA A 70 -7.05 -12.58 -10.66
N GLY A 71 -7.94 -12.55 -9.66
CA GLY A 71 -9.32 -12.12 -9.84
C GLY A 71 -10.26 -13.10 -10.54
N GLU A 72 -10.06 -14.42 -10.44
CA GLU A 72 -11.17 -15.33 -10.76
C GLU A 72 -12.27 -15.08 -9.70
N PRO A 73 -13.46 -14.60 -10.10
CA PRO A 73 -14.56 -14.47 -9.17
C PRO A 73 -14.92 -15.87 -8.68
N TRP A 74 -15.17 -15.99 -7.39
CA TRP A 74 -15.82 -17.17 -6.85
C TRP A 74 -17.19 -17.31 -7.55
N ASP A 75 -17.36 -18.32 -8.41
CA ASP A 75 -18.61 -18.63 -9.12
C ASP A 75 -19.62 -19.32 -8.18
N GLY A 76 -19.86 -18.73 -7.01
CA GLY A 76 -20.95 -19.18 -6.14
C GLY A 76 -20.90 -20.66 -5.76
N GLY A 77 -19.70 -21.25 -5.62
CA GLY A 77 -19.45 -22.67 -5.39
C GLY A 77 -20.65 -23.39 -4.79
N LEU A 78 -21.40 -24.08 -5.66
CA LEU A 78 -22.52 -24.94 -5.29
C LEU A 78 -21.95 -26.00 -4.35
N SER A 79 -22.03 -25.72 -3.07
CA SER A 79 -21.87 -26.72 -2.02
C SER A 79 -23.10 -27.60 -2.17
N GLY A 80 -22.88 -28.77 -2.77
CA GLY A 80 -23.90 -29.82 -2.92
C GLY A 80 -24.40 -30.34 -1.58
#